data_AF-A0A1B6IJG5-F1
#
_entry.id   AF-A0A1B6IJG5-F1
#
_cell.length_a   1.000
_cell.length_b   1.000
_cell.length_c   1.000
_cell.angle_alpha   90.00
_cell.angle_beta   90.00
_cell.angle_gamma   90.00
#
_symmetry.space_group_name_H-M   'P 1'
#
loop_
_entity.id
_entity.type
_entity.pdbx_description
1 polymer ?
#
loop_
_entity_poly.entity_id
_entity_poly.type
_entity_poly.pdbx_seq_one_letter_code
_entity_poly.pdbx_strand_id
1 'polypeptide(L)'
;NIQQIRQAMDELNLEGTCNCLPSCTSIQYDAETSQATFDYKALFGAYRENETDPDVFGVRLSRVSIYFKESQFITSRRSELIGYADFLSQCGGLLGLFSGFSIQSLIEI
;
A
#
# COMPACT_ATOMS: atom_id res chain seq x y z
N ASN A 1 5.87 30.22 -2.61
CA ASN A 1 5.02 30.02 -1.43
C ASN A 1 4.16 28.78 -1.68
N ILE A 2 4.46 27.63 -1.05
CA ILE A 2 3.88 26.31 -1.39
C ILE A 2 2.34 26.30 -1.23
N GLN A 3 1.82 27.16 -0.34
CA GLN A 3 0.38 27.33 -0.13
C GLN A 3 -0.34 27.92 -1.36
N GLN A 4 0.32 28.80 -2.13
CA GLN A 4 -0.29 29.39 -3.33
C GLN A 4 -0.36 28.43 -4.51
N ILE A 5 0.56 27.46 -4.60
CA ILE A 5 0.55 26.42 -5.64
C ILE A 5 -0.63 25.46 -5.43
N ARG A 6 -0.91 25.11 -4.16
CA ARG A 6 -2.09 24.31 -3.79
C ARG A 6 -3.40 25.01 -4.18
N GLN A 7 -3.52 26.29 -3.85
CA GLN A 7 -4.71 27.08 -4.17
C GLN A 7 -4.91 27.26 -5.69
N ALA A 8 -3.83 27.41 -6.46
CA ALA A 8 -3.89 27.47 -7.92
C ALA A 8 -4.27 26.12 -8.57
N MET A 9 -3.95 24.98 -7.92
CA MET A 9 -4.41 23.67 -8.36
C MET A 9 -5.89 23.44 -8.07
N ASP A 10 -6.46 24.06 -7.03
CA ASP A 10 -7.89 23.97 -6.71
C ASP A 10 -8.77 24.81 -7.66
N GLU A 11 -8.25 25.92 -8.23
CA GLU A 11 -8.96 26.72 -9.25
C GLU A 11 -8.95 26.07 -10.65
N LEU A 12 -7.90 25.31 -10.96
CA LEU A 12 -7.87 24.46 -12.15
C LEU A 12 -8.67 23.19 -11.82
N ASN A 13 -10.00 23.28 -11.92
CA ASN A 13 -11.01 22.26 -11.64
C ASN A 13 -10.73 20.89 -12.30
N LEU A 14 -9.70 20.21 -11.81
CA LEU A 14 -9.18 18.90 -12.25
C LEU A 14 -9.93 17.77 -11.54
N GLU A 15 -10.95 18.09 -10.73
CA GLU A 15 -11.85 17.09 -10.13
C GLU A 15 -12.86 16.54 -11.15
N GLY A 16 -13.13 17.27 -12.24
CA GLY A 16 -14.11 16.86 -13.27
C GLY A 16 -13.53 16.15 -14.49
N THR A 17 -12.21 16.22 -14.72
CA THR A 17 -11.58 15.69 -15.95
C THR A 17 -10.86 14.37 -15.76
N CYS A 18 -10.61 13.94 -14.52
CA CYS A 18 -9.82 12.75 -14.22
C CYS A 18 -10.68 11.64 -13.60
N ASN A 19 -11.21 10.74 -14.44
CA ASN A 19 -11.82 9.48 -14.03
C ASN A 19 -10.75 8.42 -13.72
N CYS A 20 -9.95 8.66 -12.68
CA CYS A 20 -8.92 7.72 -12.25
C CYS A 20 -9.56 6.49 -11.61
N LEU A 21 -9.68 5.40 -12.39
CA LEU A 21 -10.05 4.09 -11.87
C LEU A 21 -8.96 3.58 -10.90
N PRO A 22 -9.34 2.88 -9.81
CA PRO A 22 -8.36 2.31 -8.90
C PRO A 22 -7.53 1.24 -9.60
N SER A 23 -6.25 1.15 -9.24
CA SER A 23 -5.38 0.08 -9.72
C SER A 23 -5.86 -1.28 -9.20
N CYS A 24 -5.77 -2.31 -10.05
CA CYS A 24 -6.04 -3.70 -9.66
C CYS A 24 -4.99 -4.26 -8.69
N THR A 25 -3.77 -3.70 -8.71
CA THR A 25 -2.67 -4.06 -7.80
C THR A 25 -2.09 -2.79 -7.20
N SER A 26 -2.02 -2.73 -5.87
CA SER A 26 -1.42 -1.62 -5.14
C SER A 26 -0.62 -2.14 -3.97
N ILE A 27 0.58 -1.60 -3.77
CA ILE A 27 1.41 -1.86 -2.60
C ILE A 27 1.40 -0.60 -1.75
N GLN A 28 1.00 -0.73 -0.49
CA GLN A 28 1.00 0.35 0.50
C GLN A 28 1.98 -0.02 1.60
N TYR A 29 2.79 0.96 2.02
CA TYR A 29 3.74 0.81 3.11
C TYR A 29 3.34 1.76 4.23
N ASP A 30 3.05 1.21 5.41
CA ASP A 30 2.85 2.00 6.61
C ASP A 30 4.22 2.44 7.15
N ALA A 31 4.46 3.74 7.17
CA ALA A 31 5.72 4.32 7.63
C ALA A 31 5.64 4.63 9.14
N GLU A 32 6.50 3.98 9.92
CA GLU A 32 6.72 4.31 11.33
C GLU A 32 7.98 5.19 11.44
N THR A 33 7.84 6.40 11.97
CA THR A 33 8.96 7.35 12.10
C THR A 33 9.45 7.40 13.54
N SER A 34 10.74 7.11 13.75
CA SER A 34 11.42 7.35 15.01
C SER A 34 12.42 8.49 14.86
N GLN A 35 12.49 9.37 15.85
CA GLN A 35 13.39 10.52 15.87
C GLN A 35 14.28 10.45 17.11
N ALA A 36 15.57 10.70 16.93
CA ALA A 36 16.54 10.77 18.00
C ALA A 36 17.45 11.98 17.81
N THR A 37 17.99 12.49 18.92
CA THR A 37 18.94 13.61 18.88
C THR A 37 20.24 13.10 18.26
N PHE A 38 20.64 13.68 17.13
CA PHE A 38 21.89 13.34 16.45
C PHE A 38 23.01 14.27 16.93
N ASP A 39 23.80 13.81 17.90
CA ASP A 39 25.01 14.50 18.34
C ASP A 39 26.19 14.10 17.44
N TYR A 40 26.36 14.88 16.37
CA TYR A 40 27.45 14.67 15.42
C TYR A 40 28.83 14.91 16.05
N LYS A 41 28.96 15.79 17.06
CA LYS A 41 30.25 16.07 17.72
C LYS A 41 30.72 14.85 18.51
N ALA A 42 29.82 14.26 19.30
CA ALA A 42 30.10 13.01 20.00
C ALA A 42 30.46 11.87 19.03
N LEU A 43 29.82 11.84 17.85
CA LEU A 43 30.13 10.86 16.80
C LEU A 43 31.55 11.06 16.23
N PHE A 44 31.92 12.28 15.84
CA PHE A 44 33.28 12.57 15.32
C PHE A 44 34.36 12.32 16.36
N GLY A 45 34.10 12.67 17.63
CA GLY A 45 34.98 12.34 18.75
C GLY A 45 35.19 10.84 18.94
N ALA A 46 34.15 10.02 18.74
CA ALA A 46 34.26 8.56 18.78
C ALA A 46 35.04 7.97 17.59
N TYR A 47 34.94 8.58 16.40
CA TYR A 47 35.69 8.16 15.20
C TYR A 47 37.14 8.67 15.16
N ARG A 48 37.57 9.47 16.15
CA ARG A 48 38.90 10.11 16.20
C ARG A 48 39.20 10.98 14.97
N GLU A 49 38.16 11.52 14.36
CA GLU A 49 38.29 12.52 13.31
C GLU A 49 38.47 13.90 13.95
N ASN A 50 39.37 14.72 13.39
CA ASN A 50 39.64 16.04 13.93
C ASN A 50 38.43 16.95 13.68
N GLU A 51 37.81 17.45 14.74
CA GLU A 51 36.75 18.47 14.66
C GLU A 51 37.21 19.79 13.99
N THR A 52 38.51 19.93 13.72
CA THR A 52 39.16 21.11 13.15
C THR A 52 39.20 21.11 11.62
N ASP A 53 38.64 20.09 10.96
CA ASP A 53 38.56 20.09 9.50
C ASP A 53 37.65 21.25 9.03
N PRO A 54 38.14 22.20 8.21
CA PRO A 54 37.37 23.37 7.79
C PRO A 54 36.05 23.03 7.08
N ASP A 55 35.90 21.80 6.59
CA ASP A 55 34.67 21.30 5.94
C ASP A 55 33.56 20.92 6.93
N VAL A 56 33.89 20.72 8.22
CA VAL A 56 32.94 20.32 9.29
C VAL A 56 32.52 21.51 10.17
N PHE A 57 33.22 22.64 10.06
CA PHE A 57 32.95 23.81 10.89
C PHE A 57 31.73 24.61 10.36
N GLY A 58 30.60 24.52 11.07
CA GLY A 58 29.38 25.29 10.76
C GLY A 58 28.32 24.56 9.95
N VAL A 59 28.51 23.28 9.64
CA VAL A 59 27.51 22.46 8.95
C VAL A 59 26.46 21.88 9.90
N ARG A 60 25.21 21.78 9.44
CA ARG A 60 24.12 21.11 10.16
C ARG A 60 23.97 19.70 9.59
N LEU A 61 24.27 18.68 10.39
CA LEU A 61 24.12 17.29 9.98
C LEU A 61 22.79 16.72 10.48
N SER A 62 22.12 15.96 9.63
CA SER A 62 20.94 15.16 9.95
C SER A 62 21.08 13.76 9.36
N ARG A 63 20.72 12.74 10.12
CA ARG A 63 20.77 11.34 9.66
C ARG A 63 19.37 10.76 9.53
N VAL A 64 19.07 10.18 8.37
CA VAL A 64 17.83 9.45 8.09
C VAL A 64 18.19 8.02 7.72
N SER A 65 17.57 7.04 8.38
CA SER A 65 17.75 5.62 8.09
C SER A 65 16.39 5.03 7.70
N ILE A 66 16.29 4.43 6.51
CA ILE A 66 15.06 3.82 6.00
C ILE A 66 15.29 2.31 5.92
N TYR A 67 14.43 1.54 6.58
CA TYR A 67 14.52 0.08 6.60
C TYR A 67 13.12 -0.55 6.74
N PHE A 68 12.98 -1.79 6.29
CA PHE A 68 11.76 -2.56 6.49
C PHE A 68 11.70 -3.08 7.93
N LYS A 69 10.59 -2.82 8.61
CA LYS A 69 10.35 -3.28 9.99
C LYS A 69 10.28 -4.82 10.07
N GLU A 70 9.67 -5.44 9.06
CA GLU A 70 9.44 -6.88 8.98
C GLU A 70 9.84 -7.40 7.59
N SER A 71 10.22 -8.67 7.50
CA SER A 71 10.65 -9.32 6.24
C SER A 71 9.48 -9.88 5.41
N GLN A 72 8.25 -9.80 5.92
CA GLN A 72 7.04 -10.33 5.29
C GLN A 72 6.01 -9.22 5.05
N PHE A 73 5.29 -9.30 3.93
CA PHE A 73 4.25 -8.34 3.57
C PHE A 73 2.86 -8.95 3.75
N ILE A 74 1.92 -8.17 4.28
CA ILE A 74 0.51 -8.58 4.35
C ILE A 74 -0.08 -8.43 2.95
N THR A 75 -0.45 -9.55 2.32
CA THR A 75 -1.10 -9.57 1.01
C THR A 75 -2.62 -9.64 1.17
N SER A 76 -3.34 -8.75 0.47
CA SER A 76 -4.81 -8.77 0.42
C SER A 76 -5.26 -8.86 -1.03
N ARG A 77 -5.92 -9.97 -1.37
CA ARG A 77 -6.49 -10.20 -2.69
C ARG A 77 -8.01 -10.29 -2.57
N ARG A 78 -8.72 -9.51 -3.37
CA ARG A 78 -10.17 -9.65 -3.56
C ARG A 78 -10.40 -10.71 -4.63
N SER A 79 -11.04 -11.81 -4.26
CA SER A 79 -11.57 -12.80 -5.18
C SER A 79 -13.08 -12.60 -5.30
N GLU A 80 -13.66 -12.98 -6.43
CA GLU A 80 -15.11 -13.01 -6.59
C GLU A 80 -15.72 -13.94 -5.52
N LEU A 81 -16.59 -13.40 -4.67
CA LEU A 81 -17.12 -14.11 -3.49
C LEU A 81 -18.09 -15.24 -3.89
N ILE A 82 -18.74 -15.13 -5.06
CA ILE A 82 -19.71 -16.09 -5.60
C ILE A 82 -19.54 -16.09 -7.12
N GLY A 83 -19.09 -17.21 -7.67
CA GLY A 83 -18.99 -17.41 -9.11
C GLY A 83 -20.20 -18.17 -9.66
N TYR A 84 -20.32 -18.25 -10.99
CA TYR A 84 -21.36 -19.03 -11.67
C TYR A 84 -21.41 -20.49 -11.20
N ALA A 85 -20.25 -21.07 -10.88
CA ALA A 85 -20.16 -22.43 -10.35
C ALA A 85 -20.83 -22.58 -8.97
N ASP A 86 -20.77 -21.56 -8.13
CA ASP A 86 -21.36 -21.58 -6.79
C ASP A 86 -22.89 -21.46 -6.85
N PHE A 87 -23.40 -20.64 -7.77
CA PHE A 87 -24.83 -20.59 -8.08
C PHE A 87 -25.35 -21.95 -8.58
N LEU A 88 -24.65 -22.56 -9.54
CA LEU A 88 -25.01 -23.88 -10.05
C LEU A 88 -24.93 -24.97 -8.98
N SER A 89 -23.96 -24.87 -8.07
CA SER A 89 -23.83 -25.79 -6.92
C SER A 89 -25.02 -25.68 -5.97
N GLN A 90 -25.44 -24.45 -5.62
CA GLN A 90 -26.59 -24.24 -4.73
C GLN A 90 -27.92 -24.71 -5.38
N CYS A 91 -28.15 -24.38 -6.65
CA CYS A 91 -29.34 -24.86 -7.37
C CYS A 91 -29.34 -26.38 -7.54
N GLY A 92 -28.21 -26.96 -7.97
CA GLY A 92 -28.06 -28.40 -8.17
C GLY A 92 -28.21 -29.20 -6.86
N GLY A 93 -27.67 -28.69 -5.75
CA GLY A 93 -27.81 -29.31 -4.44
C GLY A 93 -29.27 -29.34 -3.95
N LEU A 94 -30.01 -28.24 -4.13
CA LEU A 94 -31.44 -28.18 -3.80
C LEU A 94 -32.29 -29.11 -4.69
N LEU A 95 -32.06 -29.09 -6.00
CA LEU A 95 -32.81 -29.93 -6.96
C LEU A 95 -32.53 -31.42 -6.77
N GLY A 96 -31.28 -31.79 -6.51
CA GLY A 96 -30.89 -33.16 -6.20
C GLY A 96 -31.50 -33.67 -4.89
N LEU A 97 -31.61 -32.81 -3.87
CA LEU A 97 -32.18 -33.18 -2.57
C LEU A 97 -33.71 -33.32 -2.60
N PHE A 98 -34.41 -32.36 -3.20
CA PHE A 98 -35.87 -32.29 -3.12
C PHE A 98 -36.59 -32.98 -4.28
N SER A 99 -36.01 -32.99 -5.47
CA SER A 99 -36.67 -33.53 -6.67
C SER A 99 -36.06 -34.84 -7.16
N GLY A 100 -34.87 -35.22 -6.69
CA GLY A 100 -34.08 -36.31 -7.29
C GLY A 100 -33.74 -36.09 -8.77
N PHE A 101 -34.00 -34.88 -9.27
CA PHE A 101 -33.92 -34.47 -10.67
C PHE A 101 -32.63 -33.69 -10.85
N SER A 102 -31.85 -34.06 -11.85
CA SER A 102 -30.54 -33.47 -12.15
C SER A 102 -30.44 -33.11 -13.63
N ILE A 103 -29.33 -32.47 -14.03
CA ILE A 103 -29.10 -32.08 -15.44
C ILE A 103 -29.25 -33.26 -16.41
N GLN A 104 -28.88 -34.47 -15.99
CA GLN A 104 -29.08 -35.71 -16.76
C GLN A 104 -30.54 -35.92 -17.17
N SER A 105 -31.48 -35.55 -16.31
CA SER A 105 -32.92 -35.68 -16.54
C SER A 105 -33.48 -34.60 -17.47
N LEU A 106 -32.80 -33.45 -17.63
CA LEU A 106 -33.16 -32.42 -18.62
C LEU A 106 -32.70 -32.79 -20.03
N ILE A 107 -31.56 -33.48 -20.15
CA ILE A 107 -30.98 -33.92 -21.43
C ILE A 107 -31.75 -35.10 -22.04
N GLU A 108 -32.44 -35.87 -21.21
CA GLU A 108 -33.18 -37.06 -21.64
C GLU A 108 -34.54 -36.73 -22.30
N ILE A 109 -35.02 -35.49 -22.16
CA ILE A 109 -36.26 -34.97 -22.75
C ILE A 109 -35.94 -34.29 -24.09
#